data_AF-A0A829PJ13-F1
#
_entry.id   AF-A0A829PJ13-F1
#
_cell.length_a   1.000
_cell.length_b   1.000
_cell.length_c   1.000
_cell.angle_alpha   90.00
_cell.angle_beta   90.00
_cell.angle_gamma   90.00
#
_symmetry.space_group_name_H-M   'P 1'
#
loop_
_entity.id
_entity.type
_entity.pdbx_description
1 polymer ?
#
loop_
_entity_poly.entity_id
_entity_poly.type
_entity_poly.pdbx_seq_one_letter_code
_entity_poly.pdbx_strand_id
1 'polypeptide(L)'
;MTTIPVLGNGDIFDAADAVAMMEQTGCDGVVIGRGCLGRPWLFAELSAVFNGQTIPAPPNLGQVTVIMRRHAELLVDHFGEDKALRDMRKHIAWYLHGFPAGGDIRRALALVSTRAELDTLLEQLDQSAPFPEGGNGPRGRQGSPAKVSLPDGWLNDPDDCTVPSAADVMHSGG
;
A
#
# COMPACT_ATOMS: atom_id res chain seq x y z
N MET A 1 3.54 11.91 32.47
CA MET A 1 2.96 12.54 31.27
C MET A 1 3.99 12.45 30.16
N THR A 2 3.78 11.60 29.18
CA THR A 2 4.51 11.67 27.91
C THR A 2 3.83 12.73 27.06
N THR A 3 4.54 13.82 26.75
CA THR A 3 4.03 14.96 25.96
C THR A 3 4.18 14.77 24.45
N ILE A 4 4.81 13.67 24.03
CA ILE A 4 5.11 13.38 22.62
C ILE A 4 4.16 12.27 22.15
N PRO A 5 3.34 12.51 21.12
CA PRO A 5 2.49 11.48 20.54
C PRO A 5 3.31 10.31 20.00
N VAL A 6 2.90 9.09 20.35
CA VAL A 6 3.50 7.85 19.87
C VAL A 6 2.57 7.22 18.84
N LEU A 7 3.11 6.88 17.67
CA LEU A 7 2.35 6.20 16.63
C LEU A 7 2.81 4.74 16.49
N GLY A 8 1.88 3.81 16.63
CA GLY A 8 2.13 2.38 16.39
C GLY A 8 2.27 2.08 14.90
N ASN A 9 3.16 1.16 14.54
CA ASN A 9 3.34 0.70 13.17
C ASN A 9 3.66 -0.80 13.14
N GLY A 10 3.11 -1.50 12.13
CA GLY A 10 3.39 -2.91 11.86
C GLY A 10 2.12 -3.72 11.69
N ASP A 11 2.05 -4.49 10.60
CA ASP A 11 1.04 -5.53 10.37
C ASP A 11 -0.44 -5.13 10.56
N ILE A 12 -0.77 -3.87 10.25
CA ILE A 12 -2.15 -3.39 10.17
C ILE A 12 -2.66 -3.63 8.75
N PHE A 13 -3.60 -4.57 8.64
CA PHE A 13 -4.20 -4.99 7.37
C PHE A 13 -5.68 -4.65 7.31
N ASP A 14 -6.35 -4.59 8.45
CA ASP A 14 -7.74 -4.15 8.59
C ASP A 14 -7.92 -3.13 9.72
N ALA A 15 -9.08 -2.47 9.74
CA ALA A 15 -9.39 -1.49 10.78
C ALA A 15 -9.39 -2.09 12.21
N ALA A 16 -9.72 -3.38 12.34
CA ALA A 16 -9.66 -4.09 13.62
C ALA A 16 -8.22 -4.25 14.14
N ASP A 17 -7.23 -4.43 13.26
CA ASP A 17 -5.82 -4.53 13.66
C ASP A 17 -5.32 -3.21 14.25
N ALA A 18 -5.77 -2.08 13.68
CA ALA A 18 -5.44 -0.76 14.19
C ALA A 18 -6.00 -0.52 15.60
N VAL A 19 -7.26 -0.92 15.83
CA VAL A 19 -7.89 -0.85 17.15
C VAL A 19 -7.13 -1.72 18.14
N ALA A 20 -6.88 -2.99 17.79
CA ALA A 20 -6.14 -3.92 18.63
C ALA A 20 -4.74 -3.39 18.99
N MET A 21 -4.03 -2.79 18.02
CA MET A 21 -2.72 -2.17 18.28
C MET A 21 -2.83 -1.03 19.29
N MET A 22 -3.78 -0.12 19.12
CA MET A 22 -3.96 1.01 20.04
C MET A 22 -4.36 0.53 21.44
N GLU A 23 -5.26 -0.45 21.55
CA GLU A 23 -5.67 -1.05 22.82
C GLU A 23 -4.52 -1.75 23.54
N GLN A 24 -3.67 -2.48 22.82
CA GLN A 24 -2.56 -3.24 23.40
C GLN A 24 -1.38 -2.37 23.81
N THR A 25 -1.10 -1.31 23.05
CA THR A 25 0.12 -0.50 23.23
C THR A 25 -0.12 0.83 23.93
N GLY A 26 -1.34 1.34 23.92
CA GLY A 26 -1.66 2.69 24.38
C GLY A 26 -1.07 3.80 23.50
N CYS A 27 -0.70 3.51 22.25
CA CYS A 27 -0.25 4.54 21.31
C CYS A 27 -1.38 5.52 20.92
N ASP A 28 -1.00 6.73 20.54
CA ASP A 28 -1.92 7.84 20.22
C ASP A 28 -2.51 7.73 18.81
N GLY A 29 -1.99 6.83 17.98
CA GLY A 29 -2.46 6.58 16.63
C GLY A 29 -1.65 5.50 15.92
N VAL A 30 -2.00 5.22 14.68
CA VAL A 30 -1.34 4.18 13.87
C VAL A 30 -0.83 4.69 12.54
N VAL A 31 0.27 4.11 12.06
CA VAL A 31 0.83 4.32 10.72
C VAL A 31 0.60 3.06 9.88
N ILE A 32 -0.01 3.23 8.72
CA ILE A 32 -0.31 2.13 7.79
C ILE A 32 0.71 2.11 6.66
N GLY A 33 1.38 0.96 6.50
CA GLY A 33 2.31 0.71 5.40
C GLY A 33 1.72 -0.21 4.34
N ARG A 34 2.12 -1.48 4.34
CA ARG A 34 1.76 -2.46 3.31
C ARG A 34 0.25 -2.72 3.18
N GLY A 35 -0.52 -2.55 4.27
CA GLY A 35 -1.96 -2.79 4.28
C GLY A 35 -2.77 -1.92 3.32
N CYS A 36 -2.31 -0.68 3.04
CA CYS A 36 -3.02 0.24 2.14
C CYS A 36 -2.64 0.10 0.66
N LEU A 37 -1.63 -0.71 0.31
CA LEU A 37 -1.19 -0.89 -1.08
C LEU A 37 -2.34 -1.47 -1.93
N GLY A 38 -2.79 -0.75 -2.94
CA GLY A 38 -3.94 -1.17 -3.75
C GLY A 38 -5.27 -1.28 -2.97
N ARG A 39 -5.33 -0.73 -1.76
CA ARG A 39 -6.53 -0.66 -0.90
C ARG A 39 -6.64 0.73 -0.24
N PRO A 40 -6.69 1.84 -1.01
CA PRO A 40 -6.80 3.17 -0.42
C PRO A 40 -8.08 3.37 0.41
N TRP A 41 -9.12 2.57 0.18
CA TRP A 41 -10.36 2.58 0.97
C TRP A 41 -10.19 2.08 2.41
N LEU A 42 -9.09 1.40 2.75
CA LEU A 42 -8.77 1.03 4.14
C LEU A 42 -8.76 2.27 5.06
N PHE A 43 -8.37 3.43 4.55
CA PHE A 43 -8.43 4.68 5.33
C PHE A 43 -9.86 5.13 5.65
N ALA A 44 -10.84 4.84 4.78
CA ALA A 44 -12.24 5.11 5.07
C ALA A 44 -12.78 4.14 6.15
N GLU A 45 -12.37 2.87 6.09
CA GLU A 45 -12.69 1.87 7.13
C GLU A 45 -12.11 2.27 8.48
N LEU A 46 -10.81 2.62 8.53
CA LEU A 46 -10.12 3.12 9.73
C LEU A 46 -10.81 4.36 10.29
N SER A 47 -11.09 5.35 9.42
CA SER A 47 -11.80 6.57 9.83
C SER A 47 -13.16 6.24 10.44
N ALA A 48 -13.93 5.35 9.84
CA ALA A 48 -15.24 4.98 10.37
C ALA A 48 -15.13 4.37 11.77
N VAL A 49 -14.21 3.42 11.96
CA VAL A 49 -13.98 2.77 13.26
C VAL A 49 -13.58 3.77 14.35
N PHE A 50 -12.60 4.64 14.08
CA PHE A 50 -12.14 5.61 15.07
C PHE A 50 -13.15 6.72 15.39
N ASN A 51 -14.14 6.94 14.51
CA ASN A 51 -15.23 7.87 14.76
C ASN A 51 -16.51 7.20 15.31
N GLY A 52 -16.48 5.89 15.61
CA GLY A 52 -17.66 5.15 16.07
C GLY A 52 -18.78 5.06 15.02
N GLN A 53 -18.42 5.15 13.75
CA GLN A 53 -19.34 5.07 12.60
C GLN A 53 -19.40 3.64 12.07
N THR A 54 -20.46 3.33 11.32
CA THR A 54 -20.56 2.06 10.60
C THR A 54 -19.46 1.96 9.54
N ILE A 55 -18.69 0.86 9.58
CA ILE A 55 -17.64 0.59 8.59
C ILE A 55 -18.30 0.41 7.22
N PRO A 56 -17.89 1.15 6.18
CA PRO A 56 -18.37 0.95 4.82
C PRO A 56 -18.07 -0.47 4.34
N ALA A 57 -18.96 -1.03 3.52
CA ALA A 57 -18.65 -2.27 2.83
C ALA A 57 -17.43 -2.07 1.90
N PRO A 58 -16.53 -3.05 1.77
CA PRO A 58 -15.41 -2.96 0.85
C PRO A 58 -15.92 -2.85 -0.60
N PRO A 59 -15.18 -2.16 -1.49
CA PRO A 59 -15.61 -1.94 -2.86
C PRO A 59 -15.62 -3.25 -3.65
N ASN A 60 -16.62 -3.41 -4.52
CA ASN A 60 -16.60 -4.44 -5.56
C ASN A 60 -15.58 -4.09 -6.65
N LEU A 61 -15.30 -5.03 -7.56
CA LEU A 61 -14.28 -4.84 -8.59
C LEU A 61 -14.57 -3.64 -9.49
N GLY A 62 -15.84 -3.31 -9.78
CA GLY A 62 -16.19 -2.12 -10.54
C GLY A 62 -15.87 -0.81 -9.83
N GLN A 63 -16.09 -0.73 -8.53
CA GLN A 63 -15.65 0.42 -7.73
C GLN A 63 -14.12 0.50 -7.67
N VAL A 64 -13.44 -0.65 -7.59
CA VAL A 64 -11.97 -0.71 -7.65
C VAL A 64 -11.45 -0.22 -9.01
N THR A 65 -12.09 -0.54 -10.13
CA THR A 65 -11.66 -0.05 -11.45
C THR A 65 -11.76 1.48 -11.56
N VAL A 66 -12.81 2.08 -10.99
CA VAL A 66 -12.93 3.55 -10.90
C VAL A 66 -11.78 4.15 -10.10
N ILE A 67 -11.43 3.54 -8.96
CA ILE A 67 -10.30 3.96 -8.13
C ILE A 67 -8.97 3.82 -8.88
N MET A 68 -8.78 2.73 -9.63
CA MET A 68 -7.59 2.51 -10.47
C MET A 68 -7.46 3.58 -11.57
N ARG A 69 -8.56 3.92 -12.27
CA ARG A 69 -8.56 4.99 -13.27
C ARG A 69 -8.19 6.33 -12.65
N ARG A 70 -8.79 6.65 -11.49
CA ARG A 70 -8.48 7.89 -10.77
C ARG A 70 -7.01 7.94 -10.32
N HIS A 71 -6.44 6.83 -9.88
CA HIS A 71 -5.03 6.76 -9.52
C HIS A 71 -4.14 6.97 -10.76
N ALA A 72 -4.46 6.34 -11.90
CA ALA A 72 -3.72 6.54 -13.14
C ALA A 72 -3.77 8.00 -13.61
N GLU A 73 -4.94 8.66 -13.53
CA GLU A 73 -5.08 10.10 -13.82
C GLU A 73 -4.13 10.95 -12.97
N LEU A 74 -4.13 10.75 -11.66
CA LEU A 74 -3.27 11.51 -10.74
C LEU A 74 -1.78 11.29 -11.02
N LEU A 75 -1.40 10.05 -11.37
CA LEU A 75 -0.02 9.76 -11.77
C LEU A 75 0.33 10.43 -13.10
N VAL A 76 -0.59 10.46 -14.06
CA VAL A 76 -0.40 11.12 -15.37
C VAL A 76 -0.21 12.62 -15.17
N ASP A 77 -1.04 13.26 -14.35
CA ASP A 77 -0.93 14.68 -14.02
C ASP A 77 0.42 15.02 -13.38
N HIS A 78 0.99 14.08 -12.60
CA HIS A 78 2.23 14.30 -11.88
C HIS A 78 3.51 13.94 -12.67
N PHE A 79 3.48 12.87 -13.48
CA PHE A 79 4.67 12.30 -14.14
C PHE A 79 4.63 12.31 -15.67
N GLY A 80 3.49 12.66 -16.27
CA GLY A 80 3.20 12.39 -17.67
C GLY A 80 2.84 10.92 -17.92
N GLU A 81 2.12 10.67 -19.01
CA GLU A 81 1.47 9.38 -19.27
C GLU A 81 2.45 8.20 -19.29
N ASP A 82 3.52 8.29 -20.08
CA ASP A 82 4.47 7.20 -20.27
C ASP A 82 5.10 6.70 -18.95
N LYS A 83 5.52 7.63 -18.07
CA LYS A 83 6.06 7.26 -16.74
C LYS A 83 4.95 6.80 -15.78
N ALA A 84 3.80 7.46 -15.80
CA ALA A 84 2.67 7.14 -14.95
C ALA A 84 2.17 5.71 -15.17
N LEU A 85 1.98 5.28 -16.42
CA LEU A 85 1.46 3.94 -16.72
C LEU A 85 2.49 2.85 -16.41
N ARG A 86 3.79 3.13 -16.56
CA ARG A 86 4.83 2.23 -16.04
C ARG A 86 4.76 2.07 -14.52
N ASP A 87 4.61 3.16 -13.78
CA ASP A 87 4.46 3.11 -12.32
C ASP A 87 3.16 2.38 -11.93
N MET A 88 2.07 2.62 -12.67
CA MET A 88 0.76 2.02 -12.44
C MET A 88 0.77 0.49 -12.47
N ARG A 89 1.63 -0.15 -13.27
CA ARG A 89 1.73 -1.62 -13.39
C ARG A 89 1.89 -2.33 -12.05
N LYS A 90 2.71 -1.78 -11.13
CA LYS A 90 2.90 -2.38 -9.79
C LYS A 90 1.64 -2.23 -8.93
N HIS A 91 0.96 -1.09 -9.04
CA HIS A 91 -0.28 -0.82 -8.31
C HIS A 91 -1.43 -1.70 -8.80
N ILE A 92 -1.52 -1.96 -10.10
CA ILE A 92 -2.56 -2.83 -10.68
C ILE A 92 -2.48 -4.25 -10.09
N ALA A 93 -1.26 -4.80 -9.98
CA ALA A 93 -1.05 -6.10 -9.36
C ALA A 93 -1.54 -6.12 -7.91
N TRP A 94 -1.39 -5.00 -7.19
CA TRP A 94 -2.00 -4.84 -5.87
C TRP A 94 -3.53 -4.78 -6.01
N TYR A 95 -4.14 -3.80 -6.67
CA TYR A 95 -5.61 -3.69 -6.73
C TYR A 95 -6.34 -4.99 -7.06
N LEU A 96 -5.78 -5.81 -7.95
CA LEU A 96 -6.37 -7.07 -8.39
C LEU A 96 -6.02 -8.29 -7.52
N HIS A 97 -5.36 -8.14 -6.38
CA HIS A 97 -5.05 -9.25 -5.48
C HIS A 97 -6.35 -9.91 -4.97
N GLY A 98 -6.46 -11.23 -5.10
CA GLY A 98 -7.65 -12.02 -4.74
C GLY A 98 -8.81 -11.94 -5.75
N PHE A 99 -8.96 -10.87 -6.51
CA PHE A 99 -10.06 -10.71 -7.47
C PHE A 99 -9.97 -11.70 -8.66
N PRO A 100 -11.09 -12.14 -9.24
CA PRO A 100 -11.12 -13.03 -10.40
C PRO A 100 -10.87 -12.26 -11.72
N ALA A 101 -9.68 -11.69 -11.91
CA ALA A 101 -9.37 -10.90 -13.11
C ALA A 101 -9.04 -11.71 -14.37
N GLY A 102 -8.76 -13.01 -14.25
CA GLY A 102 -8.30 -13.85 -15.37
C GLY A 102 -6.82 -13.66 -15.72
N GLY A 103 -6.15 -14.74 -16.13
CA GLY A 103 -4.70 -14.73 -16.38
C GLY A 103 -4.29 -13.83 -17.54
N ASP A 104 -5.10 -13.76 -18.59
CA ASP A 104 -4.78 -13.02 -19.82
C ASP A 104 -4.90 -11.51 -19.61
N ILE A 105 -6.00 -11.07 -18.98
CA ILE A 105 -6.20 -9.65 -18.62
C ILE A 105 -5.12 -9.19 -17.65
N ARG A 106 -4.74 -10.01 -16.65
CA ARG A 106 -3.62 -9.69 -15.74
C ARG A 106 -2.31 -9.45 -16.48
N ARG A 107 -1.99 -10.28 -17.48
CA ARG A 107 -0.76 -10.10 -18.30
C ARG A 107 -0.83 -8.82 -19.13
N ALA A 108 -1.97 -8.53 -19.74
CA ALA A 108 -2.17 -7.30 -20.50
C ALA A 108 -2.03 -6.05 -19.60
N LEU A 109 -2.71 -6.03 -18.45
CA LEU A 109 -2.61 -4.95 -17.48
C LEU A 109 -1.20 -4.77 -16.89
N ALA A 110 -0.41 -5.84 -16.78
CA ALA A 110 0.99 -5.75 -16.35
C ALA A 110 1.90 -5.07 -17.40
N LEU A 111 1.46 -4.96 -18.65
CA LEU A 111 2.20 -4.35 -19.76
C LEU A 111 1.58 -3.03 -20.25
N VAL A 112 0.48 -2.58 -19.64
CA VAL A 112 -0.27 -1.39 -20.05
C VAL A 112 0.64 -0.17 -20.23
N SER A 113 0.38 0.60 -21.28
CA SER A 113 1.24 1.69 -21.73
C SER A 113 0.52 3.03 -21.90
N THR A 114 -0.80 3.02 -22.06
CA THR A 114 -1.62 4.23 -22.24
C THR A 114 -2.87 4.20 -21.37
N ARG A 115 -3.46 5.37 -21.11
CA ARG A 115 -4.74 5.47 -20.39
C ARG A 115 -5.87 4.78 -21.15
N ALA A 116 -5.94 4.96 -22.47
CA ALA A 116 -6.97 4.35 -23.30
C ALA A 116 -6.92 2.81 -23.27
N GLU A 117 -5.71 2.24 -23.28
CA GLU A 117 -5.49 0.80 -23.13
C GLU A 117 -5.92 0.33 -21.72
N LEU A 118 -5.54 1.06 -20.68
CA LEU A 118 -5.98 0.78 -19.31
C LEU A 118 -7.50 0.74 -19.23
N ASP A 119 -8.18 1.74 -19.77
CA ASP A 119 -9.64 1.86 -19.75
C ASP A 119 -10.32 0.65 -20.42
N THR A 120 -9.83 0.28 -21.60
CA THR A 120 -10.34 -0.86 -22.38
C THR A 120 -10.13 -2.20 -21.66
N LEU A 121 -8.99 -2.37 -20.97
CA LEU A 121 -8.71 -3.59 -20.21
C LEU A 121 -9.54 -3.67 -18.94
N LEU A 122 -9.77 -2.54 -18.26
CA LEU A 122 -10.60 -2.50 -17.04
C LEU A 122 -12.07 -2.78 -17.32
N GLU A 123 -12.58 -2.44 -18.51
CA GLU A 123 -13.95 -2.75 -18.95
C GLU A 123 -14.21 -4.25 -19.14
N GLN A 124 -13.17 -5.04 -19.39
CA GLN A 124 -13.28 -6.49 -19.56
C GLN A 124 -13.39 -7.27 -18.24
N LEU A 125 -13.18 -6.60 -17.11
CA LEU A 125 -13.30 -7.21 -15.79
C LEU A 125 -14.78 -7.36 -15.39
N ASP A 126 -15.09 -8.39 -14.61
CA ASP A 126 -16.40 -8.54 -13.98
C ASP A 126 -16.60 -7.44 -12.92
N GLN A 127 -17.30 -6.38 -13.30
CA GLN A 127 -17.54 -5.21 -12.44
C GLN A 127 -18.38 -5.56 -11.20
N SER A 128 -19.08 -6.70 -11.20
CA SER A 128 -19.94 -7.14 -10.10
C SER A 128 -19.21 -8.00 -9.06
N ALA A 129 -18.00 -8.47 -9.38
CA ALA A 129 -17.24 -9.35 -8.50
C ALA A 129 -17.05 -8.70 -7.12
N PRO A 130 -17.49 -9.35 -6.03
CA PRO A 130 -17.35 -8.80 -4.68
C PRO A 130 -15.87 -8.74 -4.29
N PHE A 131 -15.58 -7.94 -3.27
CA PHE A 131 -14.26 -7.95 -2.65
C PHE A 131 -13.94 -9.39 -2.15
N PRO A 132 -12.77 -9.95 -2.50
CA PRO A 132 -12.48 -11.36 -2.26
C PRO A 132 -12.33 -11.66 -0.76
N GLU A 133 -12.82 -12.83 -0.33
CA GLU A 133 -12.52 -13.37 1.00
C GLU A 133 -11.00 -13.53 1.16
N GLY A 134 -10.42 -12.95 2.21
CA GLY A 134 -8.97 -12.92 2.41
C GLY A 134 -8.20 -11.87 1.60
N GLY A 135 -8.89 -10.96 0.88
CA GLY A 135 -8.27 -9.86 0.13
C GLY A 135 -7.51 -8.83 0.98
N ASN A 136 -7.65 -8.92 2.30
CA ASN A 136 -7.04 -8.03 3.28
C ASN A 136 -5.57 -8.36 3.57
N GLY A 137 -5.05 -9.48 3.06
CA GLY A 137 -3.70 -9.94 3.35
C GLY A 137 -2.56 -9.01 2.91
N PRO A 138 -1.33 -9.35 3.32
CA PRO A 138 -0.15 -8.53 3.10
C PRO A 138 0.24 -8.49 1.62
N ARG A 139 0.73 -7.32 1.20
CA ARG A 139 1.12 -7.04 -0.20
C ARG A 139 2.57 -6.58 -0.26
N GLY A 140 3.16 -6.68 -1.45
CA GLY A 140 4.57 -6.40 -1.68
C GLY A 140 5.46 -7.60 -1.32
N ARG A 141 6.74 -7.33 -1.03
CA ARG A 141 7.73 -8.37 -0.73
C ARG A 141 7.31 -9.16 0.51
N GLN A 142 7.14 -10.46 0.32
CA GLN A 142 6.96 -11.44 1.38
C GLN A 142 8.28 -12.16 1.61
N GLY A 143 8.71 -12.30 2.86
CA GLY A 143 9.96 -12.99 3.21
C GLY A 143 10.58 -12.50 4.51
N SER A 144 11.69 -13.12 4.90
CA SER A 144 12.42 -12.78 6.11
C SER A 144 13.10 -11.41 6.01
N PRO A 145 13.28 -10.70 7.13
CA PRO A 145 14.08 -9.48 7.18
C PRO A 145 15.44 -9.70 6.52
N ALA A 146 15.88 -8.74 5.70
CA ALA A 146 17.26 -8.75 5.23
C ALA A 146 18.18 -8.61 6.45
N LYS A 147 19.33 -9.31 6.44
CA LYS A 147 20.36 -9.09 7.45
C LYS A 147 20.87 -7.66 7.32
N VAL A 148 20.54 -6.80 8.27
CA VAL A 148 21.08 -5.45 8.34
C VAL A 148 22.54 -5.57 8.78
N SER A 149 23.45 -5.05 7.97
CA SER A 149 24.85 -4.88 8.35
C SER A 149 25.08 -3.41 8.63
N LEU A 150 25.58 -3.10 9.82
CA LEU A 150 26.07 -1.76 10.11
C LEU A 150 27.53 -1.64 9.63
N PRO A 151 27.98 -0.44 9.22
CA PRO A 151 29.40 -0.19 9.02
C PRO A 151 30.20 -0.47 10.29
N ASP A 152 31.47 -0.84 10.13
CA ASP A 152 32.37 -1.06 11.26
C ASP A 152 32.44 0.18 12.16
N GLY A 153 32.28 -0.03 13.46
CA GLY A 153 32.34 1.01 14.48
C GLY A 153 31.07 1.86 14.64
N TRP A 154 30.01 1.59 13.88
CA TRP A 154 28.74 2.33 13.97
C TRP A 154 28.10 2.33 15.36
N LEU A 155 28.27 1.26 16.15
CA LEU A 155 27.72 1.16 17.50
C LEU A 155 28.69 1.63 18.60
N ASN A 156 29.87 2.15 18.24
CA ASN A 156 30.85 2.60 19.22
C ASN A 156 30.42 3.88 19.93
N ASP A 157 29.64 4.73 19.27
CA ASP A 157 29.02 5.91 19.86
C ASP A 157 27.64 6.15 19.23
N PRO A 158 26.56 5.62 19.84
CA PRO A 158 25.20 5.77 19.31
C PRO A 158 24.65 7.20 19.40
N ASP A 159 25.31 8.08 20.16
CA ASP A 159 24.94 9.49 20.31
C ASP A 159 25.79 10.42 19.41
N ASP A 160 26.78 9.87 18.70
CA ASP A 160 27.57 10.61 17.73
C ASP A 160 26.71 11.03 16.54
N CYS A 161 26.47 12.35 16.44
CA CYS A 161 25.66 12.94 15.38
C CYS A 161 26.43 13.12 14.07
N THR A 162 27.70 12.69 13.99
CA THR A 162 28.49 12.78 12.75
C THR A 162 28.02 11.74 11.74
N VAL A 163 27.57 12.20 10.57
CA VAL A 163 27.22 11.29 9.46
C VAL A 163 28.52 10.74 8.87
N PRO A 164 28.78 9.43 8.94
CA PRO A 164 30.02 8.88 8.39
C PRO A 164 30.04 9.06 6.88
N SER A 165 31.20 9.43 6.32
CA SER A 165 31.37 9.72 4.88
C SER A 165 30.97 8.58 3.92
N ALA A 166 30.74 7.36 4.43
CA ALA A 166 30.32 6.19 3.66
C ALA A 166 28.82 5.84 3.80
N ALA A 167 28.04 6.58 4.59
CA ALA A 167 26.62 6.29 4.82
C ALA A 167 25.78 6.40 3.54
N ASP A 168 26.15 7.28 2.60
CA ASP A 168 25.45 7.47 1.33
C ASP A 168 25.72 6.37 0.29
N VAL A 169 26.65 5.44 0.56
CA VAL A 169 27.13 4.45 -0.42
C VAL A 169 26.26 3.18 -0.43
N MET A 170 25.42 2.96 0.58
CA MET A 170 24.67 1.71 0.75
C MET A 170 23.16 1.86 0.50
N HIS A 171 22.77 1.57 -0.74
CA HIS A 171 21.46 1.12 -1.24
C HIS A 171 20.17 1.81 -0.71
N SER A 172 19.56 2.57 -1.62
CA SER A 172 18.10 2.75 -1.71
C SER A 172 17.41 1.38 -1.65
N GLY A 173 16.53 1.19 -0.66
CA GLY A 173 15.73 -0.03 -0.51
C GLY A 173 15.02 -0.40 -1.82
N GLY A 174 15.29 -1.61 -2.29
CA GLY A 174 14.59 -2.25 -3.41
C GLY A 174 13.32 -2.96 -2.99
#